data_AF-A0A2T2TPM0-F1
#
_entry.id   AF-A0A2T2TPM0-F1
#
_cell.length_a   1.000
_cell.length_b   1.000
_cell.length_c   1.000
_cell.angle_alpha   90.00
_cell.angle_beta   90.00
_cell.angle_gamma   90.00
#
_symmetry.space_group_name_H-M   'P 1'
#
loop_
_entity.id
_entity.type
_entity.pdbx_description
1 polymer ?
#
loop_
_entity_poly.entity_id
_entity_poly.type
_entity_poly.pdbx_seq_one_letter_code
_entity_poly.pdbx_strand_id
1 'polypeptide(L)'
;MPQDPLQLATEVGRYLFAYDQAAGRAATMLLSKEASTEGVQASIARQHEDGHWTVGFGRRTGGGGFRLMHEVVMNDDRLVDEVRAGVSERLPPESYYARAARAQRLVQENFDGEHGPYNFLVLPVGAEAGRMTVYAIPAQTDQNAYRLGGDYRFEVNPAAGEVVSREPLHKRYYEIGKRAQGTGGTAHEATRPVETDVLFATVRRPAAPHFVMTQERTFRIAPDGTITPVDTRTARQREDVRVLRGM
;
A
#
# COMPACT_ATOMS: atom_id res chain seq x y z
N MET A 1 -3.72 -18.00 17.58
CA MET A 1 -3.90 -16.86 18.52
C MET A 1 -4.43 -15.70 17.71
N PRO A 2 -5.51 -14.99 18.10
CA PRO A 2 -5.82 -13.72 17.45
C PRO A 2 -4.62 -12.81 17.68
N GLN A 3 -3.94 -12.40 16.59
CA GLN A 3 -2.86 -11.42 16.68
C GLN A 3 -3.42 -10.13 17.27
N ASP A 4 -2.64 -9.44 18.11
CA ASP A 4 -2.98 -8.10 18.59
C ASP A 4 -3.29 -7.22 17.38
N PRO A 5 -4.49 -6.61 17.27
CA PRO A 5 -4.85 -5.77 16.13
C PRO A 5 -3.86 -4.64 15.83
N LEU A 6 -3.19 -4.12 16.87
CA LEU A 6 -2.16 -3.08 16.69
C LEU A 6 -0.87 -3.67 16.11
N GLN A 7 -0.46 -4.85 16.58
CA GLN A 7 0.68 -5.57 16.02
C GLN A 7 0.43 -5.90 14.54
N LEU A 8 -0.77 -6.41 14.21
CA LEU A 8 -1.14 -6.71 12.84
C LEU A 8 -1.11 -5.43 11.96
N ALA A 9 -1.65 -4.31 12.45
CA ALA A 9 -1.60 -3.04 11.73
C ALA A 9 -0.16 -2.57 11.49
N THR A 10 0.72 -2.71 12.48
CA THR A 10 2.16 -2.40 12.34
C THR A 10 2.83 -3.29 11.29
N GLU A 11 2.63 -4.61 11.37
CA GLU A 11 3.26 -5.57 10.45
C GLU A 11 2.79 -5.35 9.01
N VAL A 12 1.48 -5.27 8.79
CA VAL A 12 0.89 -5.05 7.47
C VAL A 12 1.26 -3.67 6.93
N GLY A 13 1.22 -2.62 7.74
CA GLY A 13 1.58 -1.28 7.30
C GLY A 13 3.05 -1.16 6.89
N ARG A 14 3.96 -1.84 7.60
CA ARG A 14 5.38 -1.95 7.20
C ARG A 14 5.56 -2.74 5.91
N TYR A 15 4.77 -3.79 5.71
CA TYR A 15 4.76 -4.53 4.45
C TYR A 15 4.26 -3.64 3.30
N LEU A 16 3.17 -2.90 3.48
CA LEU A 16 2.66 -1.94 2.49
C LEU A 16 3.72 -0.90 2.12
N PHE A 17 4.45 -0.38 3.12
CA PHE A 17 5.56 0.54 2.87
C PHE A 17 6.70 -0.09 2.06
N ALA A 18 7.08 -1.33 2.39
CA ALA A 18 8.11 -2.05 1.65
C ALA A 18 7.69 -2.33 0.20
N TYR A 19 6.42 -2.74 0.01
CA TYR A 19 5.81 -2.95 -1.29
C TYR A 19 5.84 -1.67 -2.13
N ASP A 20 5.35 -0.56 -1.57
CA ASP A 20 5.28 0.75 -2.25
C ASP A 20 6.68 1.23 -2.66
N GLN A 21 7.67 1.11 -1.78
CA GLN A 21 9.05 1.43 -2.12
C GLN A 21 9.63 0.54 -3.22
N ALA A 22 9.40 -0.77 -3.16
CA ALA A 22 9.89 -1.69 -4.19
C ALA A 22 9.27 -1.36 -5.55
N ALA A 23 7.93 -1.24 -5.60
CA ALA A 23 7.19 -0.91 -6.81
C ALA A 23 7.61 0.45 -7.39
N GLY A 24 7.73 1.48 -6.54
CA GLY A 24 8.15 2.82 -6.94
C GLY A 24 9.56 2.84 -7.52
N ARG A 25 10.54 2.25 -6.83
CA ARG A 25 11.94 2.18 -7.31
C ARG A 25 12.07 1.38 -8.60
N ALA A 26 11.36 0.26 -8.71
CA ALA A 26 11.34 -0.56 -9.91
C ALA A 26 10.73 0.18 -11.11
N ALA A 27 9.64 0.92 -10.89
CA ALA A 27 9.02 1.75 -11.92
C ALA A 27 9.96 2.87 -12.38
N THR A 28 10.61 3.58 -11.44
CA THR A 28 11.63 4.59 -11.76
C THR A 28 12.77 3.99 -12.59
N MET A 29 13.27 2.80 -12.22
CA MET A 29 14.35 2.16 -12.97
C MET A 29 13.92 1.79 -14.40
N LEU A 30 12.75 1.18 -14.58
CA LEU A 30 12.26 0.82 -15.91
C LEU A 30 12.10 2.04 -16.82
N LEU A 31 11.54 3.13 -16.28
CA LEU A 31 11.41 4.39 -17.01
C LEU A 31 12.78 5.00 -17.34
N SER A 32 13.78 4.86 -16.46
CA SER A 32 15.14 5.38 -16.69
C SER A 32 15.95 4.60 -17.73
N LYS A 33 15.66 3.30 -17.92
CA LYS A 33 16.36 2.43 -18.88
C LYS A 33 15.76 2.48 -20.29
N GLU A 34 14.79 3.36 -20.54
CA GLU A 34 14.01 3.40 -21.79
C GLU A 34 13.42 2.03 -22.15
N ALA A 35 13.16 1.20 -21.14
CA ALA A 35 12.54 -0.10 -21.37
C ALA A 35 11.15 0.11 -21.95
N SER A 36 10.78 -0.67 -22.96
CA SER A 36 9.41 -0.59 -23.50
C SER A 36 8.42 -1.00 -22.41
N THR A 37 7.67 -0.02 -21.90
CA THR A 37 6.54 -0.21 -20.99
C THR A 37 5.22 -0.28 -21.74
N GLU A 38 5.27 -0.29 -23.08
CA GLU A 38 4.08 -0.35 -23.92
C GLU A 38 3.28 -1.63 -23.63
N GLY A 39 2.00 -1.45 -23.30
CA GLY A 39 1.09 -2.54 -23.02
C GLY A 39 1.25 -3.19 -21.64
N VAL A 40 2.11 -2.67 -20.75
CA VAL A 40 2.09 -3.03 -19.32
C VAL A 40 0.75 -2.58 -18.71
N GLN A 41 0.08 -3.49 -18.02
CA GLN A 41 -1.24 -3.26 -17.40
C GLN A 41 -1.22 -3.42 -15.87
N ALA A 42 -0.22 -4.12 -15.33
CA ALA A 42 -0.07 -4.33 -13.89
C ALA A 42 1.40 -4.27 -13.49
N SER A 43 1.64 -3.76 -12.27
CA SER A 43 2.91 -3.76 -11.56
C SER A 43 2.67 -4.42 -10.21
N ILE A 44 3.26 -5.59 -10.00
CA ILE A 44 3.03 -6.42 -8.82
C ILE A 44 4.36 -6.62 -8.10
N ALA A 45 4.47 -6.14 -6.87
CA ALA A 45 5.62 -6.44 -6.02
C ALA A 45 5.38 -7.73 -5.23
N ARG A 46 6.42 -8.50 -5.02
CA ARG A 46 6.41 -9.75 -4.25
C ARG A 46 7.60 -9.76 -3.32
N GLN A 47 7.37 -10.06 -2.05
CA GLN A 47 8.42 -10.49 -1.16
C GLN A 47 8.55 -12.02 -1.22
N HIS A 48 9.78 -12.51 -1.27
CA HIS A 48 10.09 -13.94 -1.20
C HIS A 48 10.41 -14.36 0.24
N GLU A 49 10.47 -15.66 0.49
CA GLU A 49 10.60 -16.23 1.85
C GLU A 49 11.91 -15.84 2.55
N ASP A 50 12.98 -15.62 1.77
CA ASP A 50 14.28 -15.12 2.23
C ASP A 50 14.31 -13.59 2.43
N GLY A 51 13.19 -12.91 2.16
CA GLY A 51 13.00 -11.48 2.40
C GLY A 51 13.31 -10.57 1.21
N HIS A 52 13.88 -11.09 0.11
CA HIS A 52 14.15 -10.27 -1.07
C HIS A 52 12.87 -9.89 -1.80
N TRP A 53 12.92 -8.79 -2.56
CA TRP A 53 11.77 -8.28 -3.29
C TRP A 53 11.98 -8.42 -4.80
N THR A 54 10.92 -8.79 -5.51
CA THR A 54 10.85 -8.65 -6.96
C THR A 54 9.61 -7.86 -7.36
N VAL A 55 9.69 -7.12 -8.47
CA VAL A 55 8.55 -6.41 -9.03
C VAL A 55 8.35 -6.84 -10.47
N GLY A 56 7.20 -7.47 -10.71
CA GLY A 56 6.79 -7.92 -12.03
C GLY A 56 5.91 -6.90 -12.73
N PHE A 57 6.27 -6.56 -13.97
CA PHE A 57 5.51 -5.69 -14.85
C PHE A 57 5.02 -6.51 -16.04
N GLY A 58 3.73 -6.41 -16.34
CA GLY A 58 3.18 -7.23 -17.40
C GLY A 58 1.72 -6.98 -17.69
N ARG A 59 1.13 -7.91 -18.43
CA ARG A 59 -0.26 -7.84 -18.87
C ARG A 59 -0.92 -9.20 -18.86
N ARG A 60 -2.25 -9.20 -18.74
CA ARG A 60 -3.01 -10.45 -18.81
C ARG A 60 -2.95 -11.06 -20.22
N THR A 61 -3.04 -12.38 -20.28
CA THR A 61 -3.26 -13.13 -21.52
C THR A 61 -4.62 -13.81 -21.50
N GLY A 62 -5.10 -14.28 -22.66
CA GLY A 62 -6.30 -15.10 -22.74
C GLY A 62 -6.22 -16.35 -21.85
N GLY A 63 -7.37 -16.87 -21.40
CA GLY A 63 -7.42 -18.01 -20.47
C GLY A 63 -6.86 -17.72 -19.07
N GLY A 64 -6.71 -16.44 -18.71
CA GLY A 64 -6.39 -16.06 -17.33
C GLY A 64 -4.92 -16.15 -16.92
N GLY A 65 -4.03 -16.35 -17.89
CA GLY A 65 -2.57 -16.25 -17.68
C GLY A 65 -2.08 -14.80 -17.64
N PHE A 66 -0.78 -14.64 -17.47
CA PHE A 66 -0.11 -13.35 -17.38
C PHE A 66 1.23 -13.37 -18.12
N ARG A 67 1.45 -12.42 -19.01
CA ARG A 67 2.74 -12.20 -19.67
C ARG A 67 3.56 -11.31 -18.76
N LEU A 68 4.64 -11.87 -18.19
CA LEU A 68 5.61 -11.13 -17.39
C LEU A 68 6.64 -10.52 -18.33
N MET A 69 6.50 -9.22 -18.58
CA MET A 69 7.29 -8.50 -19.56
C MET A 69 8.64 -8.07 -18.98
N HIS A 70 8.61 -7.54 -17.76
CA HIS A 70 9.80 -7.18 -17.01
C HIS A 70 9.72 -7.70 -15.59
N GLU A 71 10.86 -8.10 -15.04
CA GLU A 71 11.03 -8.38 -13.62
C GLU A 71 12.21 -7.57 -13.10
N VAL A 72 11.98 -6.81 -12.04
CA VAL A 72 13.02 -6.05 -11.35
C VAL A 72 13.31 -6.74 -10.03
N VAL A 73 14.56 -7.12 -9.81
CA VAL A 73 15.03 -7.75 -8.57
C VAL A 73 15.63 -6.67 -7.69
N MET A 74 15.25 -6.70 -6.42
CA MET A 74 15.77 -5.77 -5.41
C MET A 74 16.79 -6.48 -4.52
N ASN A 75 17.86 -5.79 -4.14
CA ASN A 75 18.80 -6.27 -3.12
C ASN A 75 18.25 -6.11 -1.69
N ASP A 76 19.03 -6.50 -0.69
CA ASP A 76 18.66 -6.44 0.74
C ASP A 76 18.36 -5.01 1.23
N ASP A 77 19.01 -4.00 0.64
CA ASP A 77 18.77 -2.58 0.89
C ASP A 77 17.54 -2.02 0.13
N ARG A 78 16.79 -2.91 -0.53
CA ARG A 78 15.64 -2.59 -1.40
C ARG A 78 16.03 -1.63 -2.52
N LEU A 79 17.27 -1.66 -2.97
CA LEU A 79 17.73 -0.98 -4.19
C LEU A 79 17.61 -1.93 -5.36
N VAL A 80 17.53 -1.38 -6.58
CA VAL A 80 17.46 -2.23 -7.77
C VAL A 80 18.80 -2.90 -8.01
N ASP A 81 18.79 -4.22 -8.11
CA ASP A 81 19.95 -5.06 -8.36
C ASP A 81 19.98 -5.51 -9.84
N GLU A 82 18.87 -6.08 -10.31
CA GLU A 82 18.76 -6.66 -11.64
C GLU A 82 17.46 -6.22 -12.33
N VAL A 83 17.50 -6.10 -13.66
CA VAL A 83 16.30 -5.93 -14.50
C VAL A 83 16.33 -6.99 -15.59
N ARG A 84 15.30 -7.82 -15.63
CA ARG A 84 15.08 -8.87 -16.62
C ARG A 84 13.95 -8.46 -17.55
N ALA A 85 14.15 -8.60 -18.86
CA ALA A 85 13.15 -8.33 -19.88
C ALA A 85 12.76 -9.61 -20.61
N GLY A 86 11.54 -9.68 -21.14
CA GLY A 86 11.04 -10.85 -21.88
C GLY A 86 10.93 -12.11 -21.02
N VAL A 87 10.65 -11.93 -19.71
CA VAL A 87 10.77 -12.99 -18.70
C VAL A 87 9.88 -14.19 -19.00
N SER A 88 8.61 -13.96 -19.35
CA SER A 88 7.70 -15.03 -19.77
C SER A 88 6.58 -14.51 -20.65
N GLU A 89 6.37 -15.17 -21.79
CA GLU A 89 5.24 -14.92 -22.68
C GLU A 89 3.89 -15.28 -22.04
N ARG A 90 3.89 -16.25 -21.13
CA ARG A 90 2.69 -16.71 -20.44
C ARG A 90 3.04 -17.50 -19.17
N LEU A 91 2.89 -16.85 -18.03
CA LEU A 91 2.80 -17.51 -16.73
C LEU A 91 1.44 -18.20 -16.59
N PRO A 92 1.40 -19.37 -15.92
CA PRO A 92 0.17 -20.09 -15.75
C PRO A 92 -0.74 -19.41 -14.70
N PRO A 93 -2.07 -19.63 -14.74
CA PRO A 93 -3.04 -18.91 -13.91
C PRO A 93 -2.81 -18.99 -12.40
N GLU A 94 -2.18 -20.07 -11.92
CA GLU A 94 -1.87 -20.34 -10.52
C GLU A 94 -0.61 -19.63 -10.02
N SER A 95 0.24 -19.14 -10.94
CA SER A 95 1.43 -18.36 -10.57
C SER A 95 1.04 -17.13 -9.76
N TYR A 96 1.92 -16.71 -8.84
CA TYR A 96 1.67 -15.55 -7.98
C TYR A 96 1.30 -14.30 -8.80
N TYR A 97 2.10 -13.94 -9.80
CA TYR A 97 1.85 -12.75 -10.63
C TYR A 97 0.53 -12.83 -11.40
N ALA A 98 0.15 -14.01 -11.92
CA ALA A 98 -1.13 -14.16 -12.63
C ALA A 98 -2.33 -14.01 -11.68
N ARG A 99 -2.26 -14.63 -10.49
CA ARG A 99 -3.30 -14.48 -9.46
C ARG A 99 -3.39 -13.04 -8.96
N ALA A 100 -2.27 -12.40 -8.67
CA ALA A 100 -2.21 -11.03 -8.17
C ALA A 100 -2.69 -10.00 -9.19
N ALA A 101 -2.27 -10.11 -10.46
CA ALA A 101 -2.75 -9.24 -11.52
C ALA A 101 -4.26 -9.39 -11.77
N ARG A 102 -4.80 -10.61 -11.58
CA ARG A 102 -6.25 -10.84 -11.63
C ARG A 102 -6.97 -10.21 -10.44
N ALA A 103 -6.44 -10.39 -9.23
CA ALA A 103 -7.03 -9.80 -8.03
C ALA A 103 -7.07 -8.26 -8.12
N GLN A 104 -5.96 -7.64 -8.54
CA GLN A 104 -5.89 -6.20 -8.79
C GLN A 104 -6.95 -5.76 -9.80
N ARG A 105 -7.09 -6.48 -10.93
CA ARG A 105 -8.09 -6.12 -11.94
C ARG A 105 -9.53 -6.24 -11.44
N LEU A 106 -9.86 -7.31 -10.71
CA LEU A 106 -11.20 -7.48 -10.14
C LEU A 106 -11.56 -6.28 -9.25
N VAL A 107 -10.59 -5.79 -8.46
CA VAL A 107 -10.80 -4.57 -7.69
C VAL A 107 -10.96 -3.36 -8.61
N GLN A 108 -10.08 -3.16 -9.59
CA GLN A 108 -10.19 -2.04 -10.53
C GLN A 108 -11.53 -1.98 -11.28
N GLU A 109 -12.10 -3.13 -11.64
CA GLU A 109 -13.40 -3.23 -12.33
C GLU A 109 -14.59 -2.95 -11.40
N ASN A 110 -14.40 -3.09 -10.08
CA ASN A 110 -15.46 -2.91 -9.06
C ASN A 110 -15.20 -1.70 -8.15
N PHE A 111 -14.34 -0.77 -8.58
CA PHE A 111 -13.93 0.37 -7.78
C PHE A 111 -14.04 1.68 -8.55
N ASP A 112 -14.84 2.60 -8.01
CA ASP A 112 -15.24 3.83 -8.70
C ASP A 112 -14.22 4.97 -8.61
N GLY A 113 -13.16 4.83 -7.80
CA GLY A 113 -12.04 5.79 -7.80
C GLY A 113 -12.38 7.22 -7.36
N GLU A 114 -13.19 7.38 -6.31
CA GLU A 114 -13.77 8.67 -5.88
C GLU A 114 -12.74 9.81 -5.67
N HIS A 115 -11.51 9.49 -5.29
CA HIS A 115 -10.46 10.47 -4.99
C HIS A 115 -9.32 10.53 -6.03
N GLY A 116 -9.64 10.21 -7.29
CA GLY A 116 -8.71 10.28 -8.42
C GLY A 116 -8.02 8.94 -8.70
N PRO A 117 -6.76 8.92 -9.18
CA PRO A 117 -6.05 7.67 -9.43
C PRO A 117 -5.70 6.96 -8.12
N TYR A 118 -5.65 5.63 -8.16
CA TYR A 118 -5.33 4.76 -7.02
C TYR A 118 -4.16 3.85 -7.32
N ASN A 119 -3.31 3.64 -6.31
CA ASN A 119 -2.34 2.57 -6.26
C ASN A 119 -3.00 1.31 -5.70
N PHE A 120 -2.76 0.17 -6.34
CA PHE A 120 -3.27 -1.12 -5.92
C PHE A 120 -2.12 -2.00 -5.44
N LEU A 121 -2.11 -2.34 -4.15
CA LEU A 121 -1.06 -3.15 -3.52
C LEU A 121 -1.64 -4.53 -3.19
N VAL A 122 -1.03 -5.59 -3.73
CA VAL A 122 -1.54 -6.96 -3.56
C VAL A 122 -0.72 -7.72 -2.54
N LEU A 123 -1.36 -8.17 -1.46
CA LEU A 123 -0.74 -8.94 -0.40
C LEU A 123 -1.05 -10.43 -0.57
N PRO A 124 -0.08 -11.32 -0.30
CA PRO A 124 -0.30 -12.76 -0.26
C PRO A 124 -1.08 -13.22 0.99
N VAL A 125 -1.58 -12.31 1.82
CA VAL A 125 -2.38 -12.65 3.00
C VAL A 125 -3.67 -13.37 2.54
N GLY A 126 -3.92 -14.55 3.13
CA GLY A 126 -5.03 -15.42 2.74
C GLY A 126 -4.74 -16.34 1.54
N ALA A 127 -3.52 -16.34 0.98
CA ALA A 127 -3.15 -17.16 -0.18
C ALA A 127 -3.35 -18.67 0.04
N GLU A 128 -3.18 -19.15 1.27
CA GLU A 128 -3.45 -20.55 1.66
C GLU A 128 -4.94 -20.92 1.48
N ALA A 129 -5.85 -19.97 1.69
CA ALA A 129 -7.28 -20.12 1.43
C ALA A 129 -7.66 -19.78 -0.02
N GLY A 130 -6.67 -19.64 -0.92
CA GLY A 130 -6.87 -19.20 -2.30
C GLY A 130 -7.31 -17.74 -2.45
N ARG A 131 -7.24 -16.94 -1.38
CA ARG A 131 -7.62 -15.52 -1.37
C ARG A 131 -6.40 -14.61 -1.52
N MET A 132 -6.65 -13.36 -1.91
CA MET A 132 -5.65 -12.29 -1.90
C MET A 132 -6.27 -11.04 -1.30
N THR A 133 -5.47 -10.31 -0.52
CA THR A 133 -5.86 -8.99 -0.03
C THR A 133 -5.33 -7.93 -0.98
N VAL A 134 -6.18 -7.02 -1.43
CA VAL A 134 -5.80 -5.89 -2.29
C VAL A 134 -6.13 -4.59 -1.57
N TYR A 135 -5.15 -3.70 -1.44
CA TYR A 135 -5.35 -2.36 -0.93
C TYR A 135 -5.48 -1.39 -2.10
N ALA A 136 -6.56 -0.62 -2.12
CA ALA A 136 -6.71 0.54 -3.00
C ALA A 136 -6.42 1.79 -2.17
N ILE A 137 -5.32 2.49 -2.48
CA ILE A 137 -4.89 3.70 -1.77
C ILE A 137 -4.84 4.85 -2.78
N PRO A 138 -5.41 6.04 -2.47
CA PRO A 138 -5.32 7.19 -3.37
C PRO A 138 -3.87 7.48 -3.73
N ALA A 139 -3.57 7.51 -5.03
CA ALA A 139 -2.21 7.75 -5.51
C ALA A 139 -1.80 9.19 -5.18
N GLN A 140 -0.53 9.39 -4.84
CA GLN A 140 0.02 10.73 -4.64
C GLN A 140 0.32 11.37 -6.01
N THR A 141 -0.51 12.32 -6.44
CA THR A 141 -0.32 13.04 -7.71
C THR A 141 0.38 14.39 -7.56
N ASP A 142 0.44 14.94 -6.34
CA ASP A 142 1.21 16.13 -6.00
C ASP A 142 2.32 15.76 -5.01
N GLN A 143 3.57 16.02 -5.40
CA GLN A 143 4.75 15.76 -4.56
C GLN A 143 4.76 16.59 -3.27
N ASN A 144 3.94 17.63 -3.18
CA ASN A 144 3.84 18.52 -2.03
C ASN A 144 2.64 18.23 -1.13
N ALA A 145 1.80 17.26 -1.48
CA ALA A 145 0.62 16.88 -0.72
C ALA A 145 0.63 15.39 -0.40
N TYR A 146 0.29 15.05 0.84
CA TYR A 146 0.03 13.68 1.25
C TYR A 146 -1.45 13.43 1.36
N ARG A 147 -1.87 12.22 1.02
CA ARG A 147 -3.26 11.79 1.11
C ARG A 147 -3.39 10.80 2.27
N LEU A 148 -4.40 10.98 3.08
CA LEU A 148 -4.80 10.02 4.12
C LEU A 148 -6.28 9.73 3.94
N GLY A 149 -6.67 8.47 4.09
CA GLY A 149 -8.04 8.04 3.94
C GLY A 149 -8.51 7.89 2.49
N GLY A 150 -9.80 7.65 2.29
CA GLY A 150 -10.35 7.33 0.97
C GLY A 150 -9.88 5.98 0.40
N ASP A 151 -9.26 5.17 1.25
CA ASP A 151 -8.59 3.92 1.00
C ASP A 151 -9.44 2.73 1.46
N TYR A 152 -9.24 1.61 0.77
CA TYR A 152 -10.06 0.42 0.92
C TYR A 152 -9.19 -0.83 0.97
N ARG A 153 -9.62 -1.79 1.78
CA ARG A 153 -9.11 -3.16 1.76
C ARG A 153 -10.16 -4.07 1.12
N PHE A 154 -9.71 -4.88 0.17
CA PHE A 154 -10.51 -5.89 -0.50
C PHE A 154 -9.98 -7.27 -0.19
N GLU A 155 -10.88 -8.22 0.07
CA GLU A 155 -10.56 -9.64 -0.08
C GLU A 155 -11.07 -10.13 -1.42
N VAL A 156 -10.23 -10.86 -2.14
CA VAL A 156 -10.53 -11.32 -3.50
C VAL A 156 -10.26 -12.81 -3.60
N ASN A 157 -11.16 -13.54 -4.26
CA ASN A 157 -10.91 -14.89 -4.73
C ASN A 157 -10.58 -14.83 -6.22
N PRO A 158 -9.29 -14.76 -6.60
CA PRO A 158 -8.91 -14.64 -8.00
C PRO A 158 -9.32 -15.87 -8.83
N ALA A 159 -9.35 -17.07 -8.25
CA ALA A 159 -9.75 -18.27 -8.97
C ALA A 159 -11.24 -18.26 -9.34
N ALA A 160 -12.10 -17.84 -8.40
CA ALA A 160 -13.54 -17.70 -8.63
C ALA A 160 -13.91 -16.44 -9.43
N GLY A 161 -13.01 -15.46 -9.53
CA GLY A 161 -13.29 -14.20 -10.21
C GLY A 161 -14.16 -13.25 -9.36
N GLU A 162 -14.04 -13.31 -8.04
CA GLU A 162 -14.98 -12.68 -7.11
C GLU A 162 -14.27 -11.74 -6.13
N VAL A 163 -14.87 -10.57 -5.88
CA VAL A 163 -14.54 -9.73 -4.74
C VAL A 163 -15.37 -10.20 -3.54
N VAL A 164 -14.72 -10.79 -2.54
CA VAL A 164 -15.34 -11.40 -1.36
C VAL A 164 -15.79 -10.34 -0.36
N SER A 165 -14.99 -9.30 -0.17
CA SER A 165 -15.33 -8.19 0.71
C SER A 165 -14.66 -6.89 0.28
N ARG A 166 -15.25 -5.77 0.69
CA ARG A 166 -14.76 -4.39 0.51
C ARG A 166 -14.96 -3.64 1.82
N GLU A 167 -13.87 -3.20 2.43
CA GLU A 167 -13.88 -2.47 3.70
C GLU A 167 -13.18 -1.11 3.54
N PRO A 168 -13.88 0.03 3.78
CA PRO A 168 -13.21 1.33 3.89
C PRO A 168 -12.35 1.36 5.16
N LEU A 169 -11.10 1.79 5.06
CA LEU A 169 -10.18 1.83 6.21
C LEU A 169 -10.32 3.13 7.01
N HIS A 170 -10.64 4.24 6.34
CA HIS A 170 -10.90 5.53 6.96
C HIS A 170 -12.28 6.07 6.62
N LYS A 171 -12.90 6.77 7.58
CA LYS A 171 -14.21 7.41 7.39
C LYS A 171 -14.18 8.69 6.56
N ARG A 172 -13.00 9.28 6.39
CA ARG A 172 -12.80 10.58 5.73
C ARG A 172 -11.56 10.52 4.85
N TYR A 173 -11.53 11.39 3.85
CA TYR A 173 -10.37 11.66 3.02
C TYR A 173 -9.75 13.01 3.43
N TYR A 174 -8.43 13.05 3.47
CA TYR A 174 -7.64 14.22 3.86
C TYR A 174 -6.55 14.48 2.82
N GLU A 175 -6.56 15.68 2.26
CA GLU A 175 -5.43 16.20 1.50
C GLU A 175 -4.58 17.10 2.40
N ILE A 176 -3.36 16.67 2.66
CA ILE A 176 -2.45 17.27 3.63
C ILE A 176 -1.32 17.91 2.83
N GLY A 177 -1.47 19.20 2.53
CA GLY A 177 -0.42 19.98 1.87
C GLY A 177 0.85 20.11 2.72
N LYS A 178 1.78 20.95 2.27
CA LYS A 178 3.06 21.19 2.95
C LYS A 178 2.87 21.41 4.45
N ARG A 179 3.70 20.73 5.23
CA ARG A 179 3.76 20.89 6.68
C ARG A 179 4.16 22.34 7.01
N ALA A 180 3.32 23.04 7.77
CA ALA A 180 3.68 24.36 8.28
C ALA A 180 4.90 24.24 9.22
N GLN A 181 5.77 25.26 9.22
CA GLN A 181 6.88 25.33 10.17
C GLN A 181 6.34 25.18 11.61
N GLY A 182 7.07 24.44 12.45
CA GLY A 182 6.69 24.21 13.85
C GLY A 182 5.63 23.10 14.07
N THR A 183 5.00 22.55 13.03
CA THR A 183 4.19 21.33 13.20
C THR A 183 5.14 20.19 13.56
N GLY A 184 4.90 19.45 14.64
CA GLY A 184 5.61 18.26 15.13
C GLY A 184 4.97 16.92 14.72
N GLY A 185 3.68 16.91 14.36
CA GLY A 185 2.96 15.73 13.89
C GLY A 185 1.57 16.06 13.31
N THR A 186 0.86 15.04 12.82
CA THR A 186 -0.56 15.18 12.44
C THR A 186 -1.42 14.18 13.20
N ALA A 187 -2.68 14.51 13.43
CA ALA A 187 -3.63 13.62 14.09
C ALA A 187 -4.94 13.52 13.32
N HIS A 188 -5.61 12.38 13.35
CA HIS A 188 -6.99 12.26 12.87
C HIS A 188 -7.82 11.42 13.84
N GLU A 189 -9.15 11.48 13.71
CA GLU A 189 -10.08 10.70 14.54
C GLU A 189 -10.50 9.42 13.84
N ALA A 190 -10.39 8.27 14.53
CA ALA A 190 -10.84 6.98 14.04
C ALA A 190 -11.28 6.06 15.18
N THR A 191 -11.84 4.91 14.84
CA THR A 191 -12.22 3.88 15.83
C THR A 191 -11.00 3.12 16.36
N ARG A 192 -9.98 2.92 15.52
CA ARG A 192 -8.69 2.29 15.84
C ARG A 192 -7.65 2.68 14.79
N PRO A 193 -6.34 2.55 15.09
CA PRO A 193 -5.30 2.57 14.06
C PRO A 193 -5.51 1.44 13.05
N VAL A 194 -5.21 1.73 11.79
CA VAL A 194 -5.22 0.76 10.69
C VAL A 194 -3.86 0.73 9.98
N GLU A 195 -3.63 -0.31 9.20
CA GLU A 195 -2.37 -0.56 8.48
C GLU A 195 -1.96 0.59 7.54
N THR A 196 -2.92 1.34 6.97
CA THR A 196 -2.63 2.48 6.10
C THR A 196 -2.26 3.75 6.87
N ASP A 197 -2.57 3.85 8.17
CA ASP A 197 -2.01 4.88 9.04
C ASP A 197 -0.50 4.72 9.22
N VAL A 198 -0.08 3.46 9.36
CA VAL A 198 1.33 3.06 9.46
C VAL A 198 2.05 3.38 8.16
N LEU A 199 1.45 3.03 7.01
CA LEU A 199 1.97 3.43 5.70
C LEU A 199 2.14 4.95 5.63
N PHE A 200 1.08 5.71 5.95
CA PHE A 200 1.09 7.17 5.92
C PHE A 200 2.21 7.78 6.77
N ALA A 201 2.38 7.33 8.02
CA ALA A 201 3.43 7.82 8.91
C ALA A 201 4.85 7.54 8.36
N THR A 202 5.01 6.42 7.65
CA THR A 202 6.31 5.92 7.19
C THR A 202 6.75 6.55 5.86
N VAL A 203 5.82 6.76 4.91
CA VAL A 203 6.11 7.38 3.59
C VAL A 203 6.30 8.90 3.67
N ARG A 204 5.75 9.54 4.71
CA ARG A 204 5.72 10.99 4.83
C ARG A 204 7.12 11.63 4.85
N ARG A 205 7.26 12.76 4.16
CA ARG A 205 8.44 13.64 4.18
C ARG A 205 8.02 15.09 4.45
N PRO A 206 8.69 15.82 5.37
CA PRO A 206 9.67 15.31 6.33
C PRO A 206 9.03 14.33 7.31
N ALA A 207 9.82 13.39 7.83
CA ALA A 207 9.37 12.38 8.79
C ALA A 207 8.73 13.04 10.01
N ALA A 208 7.59 12.51 10.44
CA ALA A 208 6.90 12.93 11.66
C ALA A 208 5.98 11.83 12.15
N PRO A 209 5.73 11.75 13.46
CA PRO A 209 4.69 10.89 13.97
C PRO A 209 3.30 11.28 13.43
N HIS A 210 2.47 10.27 13.26
CA HIS A 210 1.04 10.41 13.07
C HIS A 210 0.30 9.95 14.33
N PHE A 211 -0.83 10.58 14.66
CA PHE A 211 -1.63 10.22 15.81
C PHE A 211 -3.03 9.81 15.38
N VAL A 212 -3.52 8.72 15.96
CA VAL A 212 -4.88 8.24 15.78
C VAL A 212 -5.63 8.43 17.09
N MET A 213 -6.61 9.33 17.09
CA MET A 213 -7.42 9.66 18.26
C MET A 213 -8.70 8.82 18.24
N THR A 214 -8.84 7.94 19.21
CA THR A 214 -10.07 7.16 19.43
C THR A 214 -10.89 7.77 20.57
N GLN A 215 -12.07 7.20 20.85
CA GLN A 215 -12.88 7.63 21.99
C GLN A 215 -12.18 7.42 23.33
N GLU A 216 -11.43 6.32 23.47
CA GLU A 216 -10.84 5.90 24.74
C GLU A 216 -9.38 6.34 24.89
N ARG A 217 -8.63 6.38 23.79
CA ARG A 217 -7.16 6.46 23.79
C ARG A 217 -6.61 7.08 22.52
N THR A 218 -5.43 7.66 22.64
CA THR A 218 -4.67 8.16 21.48
C THR A 218 -3.51 7.22 21.22
N PHE A 219 -3.26 6.93 19.94
CA PHE A 219 -2.12 6.13 19.50
C PHE A 219 -1.16 7.02 18.75
N ARG A 220 0.12 6.95 19.09
CA ARG A 220 1.21 7.53 18.31
C ARG A 220 1.77 6.46 17.39
N ILE A 221 1.88 6.79 16.13
CA ILE A 221 2.54 6.02 15.09
C ILE A 221 3.83 6.74 14.75
N ALA A 222 4.96 6.13 15.08
CA ALA A 222 6.27 6.69 14.79
C ALA A 222 6.61 6.54 13.29
N PRO A 223 7.59 7.32 12.76
CA PRO A 223 7.99 7.23 11.35
C PRO A 223 8.56 5.86 10.91
N ASP A 224 8.85 4.96 11.85
CA ASP A 224 9.24 3.56 11.60
C ASP A 224 8.03 2.60 11.58
N GLY A 225 6.81 3.14 11.71
CA GLY A 225 5.56 2.40 11.77
C GLY A 225 5.18 1.82 13.14
N THR A 226 5.98 2.05 14.19
CA THR A 226 5.67 1.54 15.53
C THR A 226 4.45 2.26 16.11
N ILE A 227 3.45 1.50 16.58
CA ILE A 227 2.25 2.02 17.24
C ILE A 227 2.41 1.92 18.77
N THR A 228 2.24 3.04 19.47
CA THR A 228 2.27 3.09 20.95
C THR A 228 1.08 3.88 21.49
N PRO A 229 0.37 3.40 22.53
CA PRO A 229 -0.62 4.22 23.22
C PRO A 229 0.07 5.43 23.89
N VAL A 230 -0.60 6.58 23.86
CA VAL A 230 -0.16 7.80 24.53
C VAL A 230 -1.34 8.43 25.26
N ASP A 231 -1.04 9.21 26.31
CA ASP A 231 -2.06 9.92 27.06
C ASP A 231 -2.81 10.93 26.16
N THR A 232 -4.15 10.83 26.13
CA THR A 232 -5.00 11.63 25.23
C THR A 232 -4.97 13.12 25.57
N ARG A 233 -4.84 13.50 26.85
CA ARG A 233 -4.74 14.92 27.23
C ARG A 233 -3.43 15.50 26.71
N THR A 234 -2.34 14.76 26.87
CA THR A 234 -1.01 15.13 26.39
C THR A 234 -0.99 15.30 24.87
N ALA A 235 -1.60 14.37 24.11
CA ALA A 235 -1.63 14.48 22.65
C ALA A 235 -2.49 15.64 22.13
N ARG A 236 -3.63 15.94 22.79
CA ARG A 236 -4.55 17.03 22.37
C ARG A 236 -4.06 18.43 22.75
N GLN A 237 -3.25 18.55 23.80
CA GLN A 237 -2.71 19.83 24.27
C GLN A 237 -1.42 20.24 23.55
N ARG A 238 -0.88 19.37 22.68
CA ARG A 238 0.30 19.68 21.88
C ARG A 238 -0.02 20.68 20.78
N GLU A 239 0.45 21.90 20.95
CA GLU A 239 0.34 22.98 19.96
C GLU A 239 1.05 22.63 18.64
N ASP A 240 2.02 21.71 18.67
CA ASP A 240 2.74 21.23 17.50
C ASP A 240 2.03 20.06 16.77
N VAL A 241 0.87 19.59 17.24
CA VAL A 241 0.12 18.52 16.55
C VAL A 241 -1.06 19.12 15.76
N ARG A 242 -1.00 19.00 14.43
CA ARG A 242 -2.10 19.44 13.56
C ARG A 242 -3.19 18.36 13.50
N VAL A 243 -4.35 18.64 14.08
CA VAL A 243 -5.55 17.80 13.89
C VAL A 243 -6.12 18.01 12.50
N LEU A 244 -6.21 16.93 11.74
CA LEU A 244 -6.75 16.90 10.38
C LEU A 244 -8.27 16.96 10.44
N ARG A 245 -8.85 17.88 9.66
CA ARG A 245 -10.30 17.97 9.45
C ARG A 245 -10.57 17.51 8.02
N GLY A 246 -11.40 16.49 7.88
CA GLY A 246 -11.72 15.92 6.57
C GLY A 246 -12.60 16.87 5.77
N MET A 247 -12.54 16.72 4.44
CA MET A 247 -13.52 17.30 3.53
C MET A 247 -14.85 16.56 3.61
#